data_AF-A0A2V6L068-F1
#
_entry.id   AF-A0A2V6L068-F1
#
_cell.length_a   1.000
_cell.length_b   1.000
_cell.length_c   1.000
_cell.angle_alpha   90.00
_cell.angle_beta   90.00
_cell.angle_gamma   90.00
#
_symmetry.space_group_name_H-M   'P 1'
#
loop_
_entity.id
_entity.type
_entity.pdbx_description
1 polymer ?
#
loop_
_entity_poly.entity_id
_entity_poly.type
_entity_poly.pdbx_seq_one_letter_code
_entity_poly.pdbx_strand_id
1 'polypeptide(L)'
;MNSTSSRSLRRPWYRASLTVQILIGLVVGGVIGWLRPDWGNAVYFLRDIFINLIKSIIAPLVFSTVVVGIAGAGALRKVGRMGIKALIYFEVVTTAALFIGLAVVNFTKPGVGVTLAPSNIDITKTIAQSHPRTLIETLVHVFPSSVIESMVHGDVLQIVVFAVLFAMAAARKESQSFARWRVFLRSCSSSPTT
;
A
#
# COMPACT_ATOMS: atom_id res chain seq x y z
N MET A 1 -29.50 51.72 4.59
CA MET A 1 -28.15 51.45 4.03
C MET A 1 -27.42 50.49 4.97
N ASN A 2 -27.09 49.26 4.53
CA ASN A 2 -26.10 48.42 5.22
C ASN A 2 -25.49 47.45 4.20
N SER A 3 -24.32 47.82 3.70
CA SER A 3 -23.49 47.05 2.77
C SER A 3 -22.75 45.95 3.53
N THR A 4 -23.21 44.71 3.37
CA THR A 4 -22.52 43.50 3.81
C THR A 4 -21.31 43.25 2.92
N SER A 5 -20.14 43.67 3.39
CA SER A 5 -18.85 43.40 2.74
C SER A 5 -18.41 41.96 3.04
N SER A 6 -18.55 41.06 2.07
CA SER A 6 -18.05 39.69 2.13
C SER A 6 -16.53 39.68 1.98
N ARG A 7 -15.79 39.63 3.10
CA ARG A 7 -14.33 39.42 3.04
C ARG A 7 -14.05 37.97 2.65
N SER A 8 -13.61 37.75 1.42
CA SER A 8 -13.01 36.46 1.03
C SER A 8 -11.71 36.29 1.82
N LEU A 9 -11.70 35.39 2.81
CA LEU A 9 -10.48 34.97 3.48
C LEU A 9 -9.62 34.22 2.47
N ARG A 10 -8.66 34.92 1.84
CA ARG A 10 -7.58 34.30 1.07
C ARG A 10 -6.83 33.35 2.00
N ARG A 11 -6.95 32.04 1.77
CA ARG A 11 -6.17 31.05 2.51
C ARG A 11 -4.68 31.27 2.21
N PRO A 12 -3.81 31.31 3.23
CA PRO A 12 -2.40 31.59 3.03
C PRO A 12 -1.71 30.51 2.18
N TRP A 13 -0.79 30.92 1.29
CA TRP A 13 -0.04 30.06 0.36
C TRP A 13 0.64 28.87 1.06
N TYR A 14 1.10 29.03 2.31
CA TYR A 14 1.73 27.96 3.10
C TYR A 14 0.74 26.86 3.59
N ARG A 15 -0.55 26.98 3.29
CA ARG A 15 -1.56 25.92 3.44
C ARG A 15 -1.97 25.30 2.10
N ALA A 16 -1.02 25.17 1.16
CA ALA A 16 -1.23 24.37 -0.04
C ALA A 16 -1.63 22.94 0.35
N SER A 17 -2.52 22.30 -0.42
CA SER A 17 -2.89 20.91 -0.15
C SER A 17 -1.66 20.00 -0.21
N LEU A 18 -1.66 18.92 0.57
CA LEU A 18 -0.59 17.91 0.56
C LEU A 18 -0.25 17.45 -0.87
N THR A 19 -1.28 17.33 -1.71
CA THR A 19 -1.13 17.00 -3.14
C THR A 19 -0.27 18.01 -3.90
N VAL A 20 -0.48 19.31 -3.68
CA VAL A 20 0.33 20.36 -4.31
C VAL A 20 1.77 20.34 -3.79
N GLN A 21 1.96 20.06 -2.50
CA GLN A 21 3.31 19.92 -1.94
C GLN A 21 4.09 18.74 -2.54
N ILE A 22 3.43 17.58 -2.73
CA ILE A 22 4.06 16.41 -3.37
C ILE A 22 4.40 16.72 -4.83
N LEU A 23 3.51 17.39 -5.57
CA LEU A 23 3.77 17.77 -6.96
C LEU A 23 4.95 18.74 -7.07
N ILE A 24 4.99 19.77 -6.21
CA ILE A 24 6.11 20.71 -6.16
C ILE A 24 7.40 19.97 -5.81
N GLY A 25 7.37 19.05 -4.83
CA GLY A 25 8.52 18.23 -4.47
C GLY A 25 9.03 17.35 -5.62
N LEU A 26 8.13 16.74 -6.39
CA LEU A 26 8.47 15.94 -7.57
C LEU A 26 9.15 16.79 -8.66
N VAL A 27 8.57 17.96 -8.98
CA VAL A 27 9.11 18.86 -10.01
C VAL A 27 10.46 19.41 -9.57
N VAL A 28 10.58 19.91 -8.33
CA VAL A 28 11.83 20.43 -7.79
C VAL A 28 12.90 19.34 -7.74
N GLY A 29 12.55 18.13 -7.25
CA GLY A 29 13.47 16.99 -7.23
C GLY A 29 13.96 16.58 -8.62
N GLY A 30 13.07 16.56 -9.62
CA GLY A 30 13.43 16.29 -11.01
C GLY A 30 14.34 17.36 -11.62
N VAL A 31 14.04 18.64 -11.38
CA VAL A 31 14.83 19.78 -11.87
C VAL A 31 16.24 19.77 -11.25
N ILE A 32 16.35 19.55 -9.93
CA ILE A 32 17.65 19.44 -9.24
C ILE A 32 18.45 18.24 -9.78
N GLY A 33 17.79 17.08 -9.97
CA GLY A 33 18.43 15.90 -10.54
C GLY A 33 18.98 16.11 -11.95
N TRP A 34 18.31 16.95 -12.75
CA TRP A 34 18.76 17.32 -14.09
C TRP A 34 19.92 18.34 -14.08
N LEU A 35 19.87 19.34 -13.19
CA LEU A 35 20.89 20.39 -13.08
C LEU A 35 22.20 19.91 -12.46
N ARG A 36 22.15 18.98 -11.49
CA ARG A 36 23.33 18.48 -10.74
C ARG A 36 23.22 16.98 -10.44
N PRO A 37 23.67 16.10 -11.35
CA PRO A 37 23.60 14.64 -11.13
C PRO A 37 24.44 14.17 -9.93
N ASP A 38 25.54 14.85 -9.60
CA ASP A 38 26.41 14.50 -8.45
C ASP A 38 25.70 14.64 -7.09
N TRP A 39 24.74 15.58 -6.99
CA TRP A 39 23.92 15.74 -5.79
C TRP A 39 22.96 14.56 -5.60
N GLY A 40 22.66 13.79 -6.65
CA GLY A 40 21.84 12.58 -6.57
C GLY A 40 22.39 11.54 -5.60
N ASN A 41 23.72 11.38 -5.54
CA ASN A 41 24.36 10.45 -4.61
C ASN A 41 24.19 10.86 -3.14
N ALA A 42 24.21 12.17 -2.85
CA ALA A 42 23.96 12.69 -1.51
C ALA A 42 22.48 12.63 -1.11
N VAL A 43 21.54 12.54 -2.06
CA VAL A 43 20.10 12.43 -1.77
C VAL A 43 19.64 10.97 -1.63
N TYR A 44 20.45 9.99 -2.04
CA TYR A 44 20.11 8.57 -1.91
C TYR A 44 19.85 8.14 -0.46
N PHE A 45 20.62 8.63 0.52
CA PHE A 45 20.36 8.30 1.92
C PHE A 45 18.94 8.72 2.35
N LEU A 46 18.48 9.89 1.88
CA LEU A 46 17.18 10.42 2.23
C LEU A 46 16.04 9.60 1.60
N ARG A 47 16.24 9.18 0.34
CA ARG A 47 15.34 8.22 -0.34
C ARG A 47 15.29 6.90 0.43
N ASP A 48 16.44 6.34 0.79
CA ASP A 48 16.51 5.03 1.41
C ASP A 48 15.88 5.03 2.81
N ILE A 49 16.10 6.10 3.59
CA ILE A 49 15.38 6.34 4.85
C ILE A 49 13.87 6.39 4.59
N PHE A 50 13.41 7.19 3.64
CA PHE A 50 11.99 7.33 3.34
C PHE A 50 11.32 6.00 2.94
N ILE A 51 11.97 5.22 2.06
CA ILE A 51 11.48 3.91 1.65
C ILE A 51 11.47 2.93 2.81
N ASN A 52 12.49 2.95 3.68
CA ASN A 52 12.51 2.10 4.88
C ASN A 52 11.40 2.47 5.87
N LEU A 53 11.06 3.77 6.00
CA LEU A 53 9.91 4.24 6.79
C LEU A 53 8.58 3.74 6.22
N ILE A 54 8.40 3.74 4.89
CA ILE A 54 7.20 3.19 4.28
C ILE A 54 7.13 1.68 4.52
N LYS A 55 8.23 0.95 4.27
CA LYS A 55 8.30 -0.50 4.42
C LYS A 55 7.97 -0.96 5.84
N SER A 56 8.45 -0.26 6.87
CA SER A 56 8.18 -0.62 8.27
C SER A 56 6.70 -0.44 8.66
N ILE A 57 5.97 0.45 8.00
CA ILE A 57 4.54 0.69 8.25
C ILE A 57 3.65 -0.28 7.46
N ILE A 58 4.08 -0.75 6.28
CA ILE A 58 3.27 -1.64 5.42
C ILE A 58 2.87 -2.91 6.17
N ALA A 59 3.79 -3.60 6.84
CA ALA A 59 3.50 -4.88 7.48
C ALA A 59 2.42 -4.76 8.59
N PRO A 60 2.52 -3.86 9.58
CA PRO A 60 1.46 -3.63 10.56
C PRO A 60 0.13 -3.17 9.95
N LEU A 61 0.19 -2.29 8.95
CA LEU A 61 -1.00 -1.73 8.31
C LEU A 61 -1.79 -2.80 7.57
N VAL A 62 -1.13 -3.62 6.76
CA VAL A 62 -1.76 -4.71 6.00
C VAL A 62 -2.34 -5.76 6.95
N PHE A 63 -1.59 -6.18 7.97
CA PHE A 63 -2.09 -7.13 8.96
C PHE A 63 -3.35 -6.61 9.67
N SER A 64 -3.29 -5.39 10.21
CA SER A 64 -4.42 -4.79 10.95
C SER A 64 -5.66 -4.60 10.07
N THR A 65 -5.49 -4.08 8.85
CA THR A 65 -6.61 -3.83 7.93
C THR A 65 -7.31 -5.11 7.50
N VAL A 66 -6.58 -6.19 7.20
CA VAL A 66 -7.16 -7.49 6.85
C VAL A 66 -7.88 -8.10 8.04
N VAL A 67 -7.28 -8.09 9.23
CA VAL A 67 -7.89 -8.66 10.44
C VAL A 67 -9.19 -7.95 10.81
N VAL A 68 -9.17 -6.60 10.88
CA VAL A 68 -10.37 -5.81 11.18
C VAL A 68 -11.42 -5.96 10.08
N GLY A 69 -11.01 -6.00 8.81
CA GLY A 69 -11.92 -6.16 7.67
C GLY A 69 -12.69 -7.48 7.69
N ILE A 70 -12.03 -8.58 8.05
CA ILE A 70 -12.66 -9.91 8.11
C ILE A 70 -13.44 -10.09 9.42
N ALA A 71 -12.88 -9.68 10.56
CA ALA A 71 -13.54 -9.81 11.87
C ALA A 71 -14.82 -8.97 11.97
N GLY A 72 -14.83 -7.76 11.40
CA GLY A 72 -15.99 -6.86 11.42
C GLY A 72 -17.16 -7.30 10.54
N ALA A 73 -16.96 -8.26 9.63
CA ALA A 73 -17.97 -8.63 8.63
C ALA A 73 -19.04 -9.63 9.14
N GLY A 74 -18.91 -10.14 10.38
CA GLY A 74 -19.94 -10.88 11.12
C GLY A 74 -20.34 -12.26 10.57
N ALA A 75 -20.09 -12.57 9.29
CA ALA A 75 -20.41 -13.84 8.66
C ALA A 75 -19.28 -14.30 7.75
N LEU A 76 -18.43 -15.21 8.24
CA LEU A 76 -17.31 -15.81 7.49
C LEU A 76 -17.73 -16.36 6.12
N ARG A 77 -18.92 -16.97 6.02
CA ARG A 77 -19.45 -17.51 4.76
C ARG A 77 -19.78 -16.43 3.73
N LYS A 78 -20.19 -15.24 4.18
CA LYS A 78 -20.45 -14.08 3.30
C LYS A 78 -19.14 -13.45 2.86
N VAL A 79 -18.16 -13.35 3.76
CA VAL A 79 -16.80 -12.85 3.47
C VAL A 79 -16.11 -13.70 2.41
N GLY A 80 -16.13 -15.03 2.53
CA GLY A 80 -15.52 -15.91 1.54
C GLY A 80 -16.13 -15.77 0.14
N ARG A 81 -17.46 -15.61 0.04
CA ARG A 81 -18.15 -15.39 -1.25
C ARG A 81 -17.79 -14.03 -1.86
N MET A 82 -17.69 -12.99 -1.05
CA MET A 82 -17.24 -11.67 -1.53
C MET A 82 -15.77 -11.71 -1.96
N GLY A 83 -14.92 -12.43 -1.23
CA GLY A 83 -13.51 -12.63 -1.57
C GLY A 83 -13.31 -13.30 -2.92
N ILE A 84 -14.05 -14.38 -3.22
CA ILE A 84 -13.97 -15.04 -4.53
C ILE A 84 -14.43 -14.12 -5.66
N LYS A 85 -15.54 -13.38 -5.47
CA LYS A 85 -15.99 -12.39 -6.46
C LYS A 85 -14.96 -11.28 -6.68
N ALA A 86 -14.33 -10.82 -5.60
CA ALA A 86 -13.26 -9.82 -5.67
C ALA A 86 -12.02 -10.37 -6.38
N LEU A 87 -11.64 -11.63 -6.16
CA LEU A 87 -10.50 -12.27 -6.81
C LEU A 87 -10.72 -12.41 -8.32
N ILE A 88 -11.91 -12.87 -8.74
CA ILE A 88 -12.27 -12.93 -10.17
C ILE A 88 -12.25 -11.53 -10.79
N TYR A 89 -12.82 -10.54 -10.10
CA TYR A 89 -12.80 -9.16 -10.58
C TYR A 89 -11.37 -8.59 -10.67
N PHE A 90 -10.54 -8.85 -9.65
CA PHE A 90 -9.15 -8.42 -9.60
C PHE A 90 -8.36 -9.03 -10.76
N GLU A 91 -8.47 -10.34 -10.98
CA GLU A 91 -7.77 -11.06 -12.05
C GLU A 91 -8.11 -10.52 -13.44
N VAL A 92 -9.40 -10.29 -13.72
CA VAL A 92 -9.85 -9.75 -15.01
C VAL A 92 -9.32 -8.32 -15.22
N VAL A 93 -9.41 -7.47 -14.18
CA VAL A 93 -8.97 -6.08 -14.25
C VAL A 93 -7.44 -5.97 -14.35
N THR A 94 -6.68 -6.78 -13.61
CA THR A 94 -5.21 -6.78 -13.69
C THR A 94 -4.72 -7.35 -15.01
N THR A 95 -5.35 -8.39 -15.55
CA THR A 95 -5.03 -8.93 -16.88
C THR A 95 -5.26 -7.87 -17.95
N ALA A 96 -6.42 -7.20 -17.92
CA ALA A 96 -6.73 -6.11 -18.85
C ALA A 96 -5.72 -4.95 -18.72
N ALA A 97 -5.38 -4.55 -17.49
CA ALA A 97 -4.38 -3.52 -17.23
C ALA A 97 -2.98 -3.92 -17.72
N LEU A 98 -2.58 -5.18 -17.54
CA LEU A 98 -1.29 -5.70 -18.01
C LEU A 98 -1.23 -5.71 -19.54
N PHE A 99 -2.30 -6.12 -20.23
CA PHE A 99 -2.36 -6.08 -21.70
C PHE A 99 -2.20 -4.66 -22.24
N ILE A 100 -2.91 -3.69 -21.67
CA ILE A 100 -2.83 -2.28 -22.08
C ILE A 100 -1.43 -1.73 -21.75
N GLY A 101 -0.92 -1.98 -20.56
CA GLY A 101 0.40 -1.53 -20.14
C GLY A 101 1.51 -2.09 -21.03
N LEU A 102 1.45 -3.39 -21.36
CA LEU A 102 2.41 -4.04 -22.24
C LEU A 102 2.32 -3.50 -23.67
N ALA A 103 1.11 -3.27 -24.19
CA ALA A 103 0.93 -2.67 -25.51
C ALA A 103 1.55 -1.27 -25.59
N VAL A 104 1.30 -0.42 -24.59
CA VAL A 104 1.87 0.93 -24.53
C VAL A 104 3.39 0.90 -24.38
N VAL A 105 3.93 0.03 -23.52
CA VAL A 105 5.39 -0.13 -23.36
C VAL A 105 6.04 -0.65 -24.64
N ASN A 106 5.42 -1.60 -25.34
CA ASN A 106 5.96 -2.14 -26.58
C ASN A 106 5.95 -1.09 -27.72
N PHE A 107 4.94 -0.23 -27.75
CA PHE A 107 4.83 0.85 -28.74
C PHE A 107 5.78 2.03 -28.43
N THR A 108 5.74 2.53 -27.19
CA THR A 108 6.51 3.71 -26.77
C THR A 108 7.98 3.38 -26.52
N LYS A 109 8.31 2.09 -26.32
CA LYS A 109 9.64 1.55 -26.00
C LYS A 109 10.39 2.43 -24.98
N PRO A 110 9.80 2.71 -23.81
CA PRO A 110 10.43 3.55 -22.81
C PRO A 110 11.74 2.89 -22.36
N GLY A 111 12.86 3.58 -22.52
CA GLY A 111 14.19 3.09 -22.14
C GLY A 111 15.17 2.85 -23.29
N VAL A 112 14.74 2.96 -24.55
CA VAL A 112 15.70 2.97 -25.68
C VAL A 112 16.64 4.17 -25.54
N GLY A 113 17.94 3.93 -25.40
CA GLY A 113 18.95 4.97 -25.18
C GLY A 113 19.33 5.26 -23.72
N VAL A 114 18.76 4.55 -22.73
CA VAL A 114 19.20 4.68 -21.33
C VAL A 114 20.44 3.82 -21.10
N THR A 115 21.62 4.45 -21.05
CA THR A 115 22.87 3.78 -20.63
C THR A 115 22.89 3.59 -19.12
N LEU A 116 22.48 2.41 -18.66
CA LEU A 116 22.68 2.01 -17.27
C LEU A 116 24.19 1.78 -17.05
N ALA A 117 24.79 2.50 -16.11
CA ALA A 117 26.23 2.39 -15.83
C ALA A 117 26.62 0.92 -15.51
N PRO A 118 27.82 0.45 -15.94
CA PRO A 118 28.18 -0.98 -15.95
C PRO A 118 28.27 -1.66 -14.57
N SER A 119 28.20 -0.92 -13.47
CA SER A 119 28.24 -1.45 -12.10
C SER A 119 26.99 -2.27 -11.71
N ASN A 120 25.98 -2.36 -12.58
CA ASN A 120 24.70 -3.03 -12.31
C ASN A 120 24.55 -4.41 -12.97
N ILE A 121 25.54 -4.93 -13.70
CA ILE A 121 25.41 -6.20 -14.44
C ILE A 121 25.23 -7.38 -13.48
N ASP A 122 25.87 -7.36 -12.31
CA ASP A 122 25.68 -8.38 -11.27
C ASP A 122 24.32 -8.23 -10.56
N ILE A 123 23.89 -7.00 -10.28
CA ILE A 123 22.58 -6.71 -9.68
C ILE A 123 21.45 -7.17 -10.60
N THR A 124 21.60 -7.01 -11.91
CA THR A 124 20.58 -7.42 -12.90
C THR A 124 20.44 -8.95 -12.94
N LYS A 125 21.54 -9.70 -12.77
CA LYS A 125 21.51 -11.17 -12.66
C LYS A 125 20.88 -11.62 -11.34
N THR A 126 21.17 -10.93 -10.23
CA THR A 126 20.55 -11.21 -8.92
C THR A 126 19.04 -10.95 -8.94
N ILE A 127 18.58 -9.84 -9.53
CA ILE A 127 17.14 -9.52 -9.64
C ILE A 127 16.41 -10.55 -10.51
N ALA A 128 17.03 -11.00 -11.61
CA ALA A 128 16.45 -12.05 -12.46
C ALA A 128 16.33 -13.41 -11.73
N GLN A 129 17.12 -13.66 -10.68
CA GLN A 129 17.03 -14.88 -9.87
C GLN A 129 16.13 -14.76 -8.64
N SER A 130 15.65 -13.55 -8.31
CA SER A 130 14.93 -13.28 -7.06
C SER A 130 13.41 -13.56 -7.10
N HIS A 131 12.88 -14.00 -8.24
CA HIS A 131 11.46 -14.34 -8.37
C HIS A 131 11.26 -15.84 -8.62
N PRO A 132 10.31 -16.49 -7.92
CA PRO A 132 9.99 -17.91 -8.12
C PRO A 132 9.67 -18.14 -9.59
N ARG A 133 10.43 -19.03 -10.23
CA ARG A 133 10.39 -19.21 -11.69
C ARG A 133 9.22 -20.06 -12.15
N THR A 134 8.55 -20.73 -11.21
CA THR A 134 7.47 -21.66 -11.50
C THR A 134 6.21 -21.33 -10.68
N LEU A 135 5.04 -21.63 -11.26
CA LEU A 135 3.75 -21.47 -10.61
C LEU A 135 3.67 -22.26 -9.29
N ILE A 136 4.33 -23.40 -9.25
CA ILE A 136 4.38 -24.28 -8.07
C ILE A 136 5.20 -23.61 -6.96
N GLU A 137 6.37 -23.06 -7.28
CA GLU A 137 7.21 -22.35 -6.32
C GLU A 137 6.53 -21.09 -5.78
N THR A 138 5.79 -20.37 -6.64
CA THR A 138 4.97 -19.23 -6.22
C THR A 138 3.85 -19.67 -5.27
N LEU A 139 3.17 -20.79 -5.56
CA LEU A 139 2.11 -21.32 -4.70
C LEU A 139 2.65 -21.79 -3.35
N VAL A 140 3.84 -22.38 -3.31
CA VAL A 140 4.50 -22.74 -2.05
C VAL A 140 4.86 -21.47 -1.27
N HIS A 141 5.37 -20.43 -1.94
CA HIS A 141 5.74 -19.17 -1.31
C HIS A 141 4.53 -18.36 -0.80
N VAL A 142 3.31 -18.64 -1.26
CA VAL A 142 2.06 -18.09 -0.69
C VAL A 142 1.88 -18.51 0.77
N PHE A 143 2.31 -19.73 1.13
CA PHE A 143 2.22 -20.23 2.49
C PHE A 143 3.49 -19.86 3.27
N PRO A 144 3.40 -19.01 4.31
CA PRO A 144 4.57 -18.59 5.06
C PRO A 144 5.23 -19.77 5.79
N SER A 145 6.55 -19.92 5.64
CA SER A 145 7.38 -20.79 6.49
C SER A 145 7.43 -20.26 7.93
N SER A 146 7.49 -18.94 8.10
CA SER A 146 7.51 -18.24 9.37
C SER A 146 6.95 -16.82 9.25
N VAL A 147 5.98 -16.47 10.10
CA VAL A 147 5.32 -15.16 10.09
C VAL A 147 6.29 -14.01 10.35
N ILE A 148 7.23 -14.23 11.25
CA ILE A 148 8.23 -13.21 11.65
C ILE A 148 9.18 -12.95 10.49
N GLU A 149 9.57 -14.01 9.77
CA GLU A 149 10.45 -13.90 8.61
C GLU A 149 9.77 -13.13 7.46
N SER A 150 8.49 -13.41 7.18
CA SER A 150 7.72 -12.66 6.17
C SER A 150 7.60 -11.17 6.50
N MET A 151 7.46 -10.83 7.79
CA MET A 151 7.38 -9.42 8.23
C MET A 151 8.72 -8.70 8.14
N VAL A 152 9.83 -9.41 8.38
CA VAL A 152 11.19 -8.84 8.27
C VAL A 152 11.59 -8.62 6.81
N HIS A 153 11.29 -9.59 5.93
CA HIS A 153 11.62 -9.50 4.50
C HIS A 153 10.63 -8.63 3.71
N GLY A 154 9.45 -8.35 4.27
CA GLY A 154 8.43 -7.53 3.62
C GLY A 154 7.62 -8.28 2.57
N ASP A 155 7.48 -9.59 2.70
CA ASP A 155 6.71 -10.43 1.79
C ASP A 155 5.21 -10.22 2.02
N VAL A 156 4.67 -9.19 1.36
CA VAL A 156 3.27 -8.76 1.53
C VAL A 156 2.27 -9.89 1.29
N LEU A 157 2.55 -10.76 0.30
CA LEU A 157 1.68 -11.91 -0.02
C LEU A 157 1.55 -12.86 1.18
N GLN A 158 2.66 -13.22 1.81
CA GLN A 158 2.70 -14.10 2.97
C GLN A 158 2.02 -13.46 4.19
N ILE A 159 2.26 -12.16 4.41
CA ILE A 159 1.62 -11.39 5.49
C ILE A 159 0.10 -11.41 5.34
N VAL A 160 -0.42 -11.20 4.13
CA VAL A 160 -1.87 -11.23 3.86
C VAL A 160 -2.46 -12.61 4.12
N VAL A 161 -1.83 -13.68 3.63
CA VAL A 161 -2.33 -15.06 3.81
C VAL A 161 -2.40 -15.42 5.29
N PHE A 162 -1.33 -15.13 6.04
CA PHE A 162 -1.33 -15.33 7.49
C PHE A 162 -2.41 -14.50 8.18
N ALA A 163 -2.56 -13.21 7.83
CA ALA A 163 -3.57 -12.34 8.39
C ALA A 163 -4.99 -12.87 8.15
N VAL A 164 -5.28 -13.40 6.96
CA VAL A 164 -6.57 -14.02 6.63
C VAL A 164 -6.83 -15.26 7.49
N LEU A 165 -5.84 -16.16 7.61
CA LEU A 165 -5.95 -17.35 8.47
C LEU A 165 -6.17 -16.97 9.95
N PHE A 166 -5.40 -16.02 10.45
CA PHE A 166 -5.52 -15.50 11.80
C PHE A 166 -6.89 -14.84 12.04
N ALA A 167 -7.36 -14.02 11.10
CA ALA A 167 -8.66 -13.37 11.20
C ALA A 167 -9.81 -14.38 11.21
N MET A 168 -9.75 -15.44 10.40
CA MET A 168 -10.74 -16.51 10.43
C MET A 168 -10.75 -17.27 11.75
N ALA A 169 -9.59 -17.47 12.38
CA ALA A 169 -9.48 -18.09 13.70
C ALA A 169 -10.01 -17.16 14.81
N ALA A 170 -9.62 -15.87 14.77
CA ALA A 170 -10.07 -14.85 15.72
C ALA A 170 -11.58 -14.62 15.66
N ALA A 171 -12.15 -14.58 14.46
CA ALA A 171 -13.59 -14.40 14.23
C ALA A 171 -14.45 -15.52 14.86
N ARG A 172 -13.89 -16.71 15.14
CA ARG A 172 -14.61 -17.76 15.87
C ARG A 172 -14.62 -17.54 17.38
N LYS A 173 -13.59 -16.90 17.96
CA LYS A 173 -13.51 -16.57 19.39
C LYS A 173 -14.17 -15.25 19.74
N GLU A 174 -14.19 -14.30 18.82
CA GLU A 174 -14.67 -12.94 19.05
C GLU A 174 -16.20 -12.80 18.91
N SER A 175 -16.95 -13.61 19.64
CA SER A 175 -18.37 -13.34 19.87
C SER A 175 -18.58 -12.17 20.85
N GLN A 176 -17.55 -11.75 21.60
CA GLN A 176 -17.74 -10.92 22.80
C GLN A 176 -17.19 -9.47 22.78
N SER A 177 -16.16 -9.13 21.99
CA SER A 177 -15.47 -7.82 22.12
C SER A 177 -16.17 -6.68 21.35
N PHE A 178 -16.58 -6.93 20.10
CA PHE A 178 -17.29 -5.94 19.29
C PHE A 178 -18.70 -5.64 19.80
N ALA A 179 -19.36 -6.62 20.42
CA ALA A 179 -20.62 -6.42 21.14
C ALA A 179 -20.43 -5.47 22.33
N ARG A 180 -19.33 -5.61 23.08
CA ARG A 180 -19.02 -4.76 24.23
C ARG A 180 -18.71 -3.31 23.84
N TRP A 181 -18.01 -3.10 22.73
CA TRP A 181 -17.78 -1.75 22.18
C TRP A 181 -19.07 -1.09 21.70
N ARG A 182 -19.98 -1.84 21.07
CA ARG A 182 -21.31 -1.33 20.68
C ARG A 182 -22.21 -1.02 21.89
N VAL A 183 -22.14 -1.83 22.95
CA VAL A 183 -22.85 -1.57 24.22
C VAL A 183 -22.28 -0.32 24.91
N PHE A 184 -20.96 -0.16 24.94
CA PHE A 184 -20.31 1.02 25.47
C PHE A 184 -20.67 2.30 24.68
N LEU A 185 -20.65 2.24 23.35
CA LEU A 185 -21.08 3.36 22.50
C LEU A 185 -22.56 3.72 22.68
N ARG A 186 -23.44 2.72 22.91
CA ARG A 186 -24.84 2.96 23.29
C ARG A 186 -24.95 3.61 24.68
N SER A 187 -24.16 3.16 25.65
CA SER A 187 -24.14 3.69 27.02
C SER A 187 -23.63 5.14 27.08
N CYS A 188 -22.63 5.50 26.26
CA CYS A 188 -22.15 6.88 26.15
C CYS A 188 -23.15 7.81 25.44
N SER A 189 -23.95 7.29 24.50
CA SER A 189 -25.01 8.07 23.85
C SER A 189 -26.21 8.38 24.76
N SER A 190 -26.30 7.75 25.93
CA SER A 190 -27.38 7.94 26.91
C SER A 190 -26.95 8.74 28.14
N SER A 191 -25.91 9.57 28.07
CA SER A 191 -25.64 10.51 29.16
C SER A 191 -26.73 11.60 29.19
N PRO A 192 -27.40 11.83 30.35
CA PRO A 192 -28.50 12.77 30.44
C PRO A 192 -27.97 14.20 30.35
N THR A 193 -28.63 15.00 29.53
CA THR A 193 -28.69 16.45 29.70
C THR A 193 -29.33 16.75 31.06
N THR A 194 -28.51 17.10 32.05
CA THR A 194 -28.88 17.92 33.21
C THR A 194 -27.72 18.83 33.53
#